data_AF-A0A662F638-F1
#
_entry.id   AF-A0A662F638-F1
#
_cell.length_a   1.000
_cell.length_b   1.000
_cell.length_c   1.000
_cell.angle_alpha   90.00
_cell.angle_beta   90.00
_cell.angle_gamma   90.00
#
_symmetry.space_group_name_H-M   'P 1'
#
loop_
_entity.id
_entity.type
_entity.pdbx_description
1 polymer ?
#
loop_
_entity_poly.entity_id
_entity_poly.type
_entity_poly.pdbx_seq_one_letter_code
_entity_poly.pdbx_strand_id
1 'polypeptide(L)'
;MKDFFGCGRIYVNRRHDNHREDLYRYCVRSLEELRTKIVPFFQRNRLKTSKAREFERFVQVLDLIEAGKHLTDEGLAEIERIIQHMNLRSRSSESSETVRRAPHRGEDTVRASGRPEEAGRKSRPPAQAGQ
;
A
#
# COMPACT_ATOMS: atom_id res chain seq x y z
N MET A 1 -20.29 9.63 -2.37
CA MET A 1 -18.86 9.84 -2.74
C MET A 1 -18.52 9.17 -4.06
N LYS A 2 -18.63 7.83 -4.17
CA LYS A 2 -18.37 7.11 -5.42
C LYS A 2 -19.18 7.67 -6.60
N ASP A 3 -20.47 7.87 -6.40
CA ASP A 3 -21.35 8.37 -7.47
C ASP A 3 -21.10 9.86 -7.75
N PHE A 4 -20.77 10.65 -6.72
CA PHE A 4 -20.46 12.08 -6.86
C PHE A 4 -19.22 12.34 -7.71
N PHE A 5 -18.14 11.59 -7.46
CA PHE A 5 -16.91 11.72 -8.26
C PHE A 5 -16.90 10.84 -9.51
N GLY A 6 -17.83 9.88 -9.62
CA GLY A 6 -17.84 8.87 -10.67
C GLY A 6 -16.56 8.02 -10.69
N CYS A 7 -15.90 7.84 -9.54
CA CYS A 7 -14.65 7.10 -9.41
C CYS A 7 -14.44 6.52 -8.01
N GLY A 8 -13.33 5.81 -7.82
CA GLY A 8 -12.97 5.24 -6.53
C GLY A 8 -13.80 4.03 -6.11
N ARG A 9 -13.39 3.46 -4.97
CA ARG A 9 -13.98 2.24 -4.42
C ARG A 9 -14.21 2.40 -2.92
N ILE A 10 -15.23 1.71 -2.42
CA ILE A 10 -15.56 1.67 -1.00
C ILE A 10 -15.06 0.32 -0.46
N TYR A 11 -14.32 0.38 0.63
CA TYR A 11 -13.73 -0.78 1.29
C TYR A 11 -14.24 -0.87 2.72
N VAL A 12 -14.45 -2.09 3.20
CA VAL A 12 -14.64 -2.33 4.63
C VAL A 12 -13.33 -2.06 5.36
N ASN A 13 -13.35 -1.12 6.28
CA ASN A 13 -12.27 -0.77 7.18
C ASN A 13 -12.38 -1.64 8.44
N ARG A 14 -11.89 -2.88 8.33
CA ARG A 14 -11.93 -3.86 9.41
C ARG A 14 -11.23 -3.32 10.65
N ARG A 15 -11.94 -3.35 11.77
CA ARG A 15 -11.47 -2.97 13.10
C ARG A 15 -11.61 -4.16 14.03
N HIS A 16 -10.72 -4.25 15.01
CA HIS A 16 -10.70 -5.30 16.02
C HIS A 16 -10.99 -4.70 17.40
N ASP A 17 -11.96 -3.79 17.47
CA ASP A 17 -12.45 -3.17 18.69
C ASP A 17 -13.89 -3.62 18.99
N ASN A 18 -14.45 -3.21 20.13
CA ASN A 18 -15.75 -3.69 20.61
C ASN A 18 -16.96 -3.03 19.92
N HIS A 19 -16.77 -2.52 18.70
CA HIS A 19 -17.86 -1.92 17.94
C HIS A 19 -18.61 -2.97 17.13
N ARG A 20 -19.94 -2.83 17.09
CA ARG A 20 -20.85 -3.80 16.47
C ARG A 20 -20.99 -3.67 14.95
N GLU A 21 -20.51 -2.57 14.37
CA GLU A 21 -20.67 -2.26 12.95
C GLU A 21 -19.33 -2.07 12.26
N ASP A 22 -19.30 -2.36 10.96
CA ASP A 22 -18.14 -2.09 10.11
C ASP A 22 -18.02 -0.60 9.78
N LEU A 23 -16.78 -0.09 9.80
CA LEU A 23 -16.48 1.21 9.20
C LEU A 23 -16.19 1.03 7.72
N TYR A 24 -16.54 2.03 6.91
CA TYR A 24 -16.25 2.03 5.47
C TYR A 24 -15.27 3.14 5.10
N ARG A 25 -14.40 2.87 4.13
CA ARG A 25 -13.43 3.82 3.59
C ARG A 25 -13.63 3.99 2.10
N TYR A 26 -13.85 5.22 1.66
CA TYR A 26 -13.75 5.60 0.25
C TYR A 26 -12.29 5.83 -0.13
N CYS A 27 -11.83 5.23 -1.23
CA CYS A 27 -10.45 5.31 -1.67
C CYS A 27 -10.38 5.38 -3.21
N VAL A 28 -9.61 6.35 -3.72
CA VAL A 28 -9.24 6.49 -5.13
C VAL A 28 -7.75 6.17 -5.22
N ARG A 29 -7.39 5.17 -6.02
CA ARG A 29 -5.98 4.72 -6.17
C ARG A 29 -5.44 4.89 -7.58
N SER A 30 -6.31 5.03 -8.58
CA SER A 30 -5.86 5.25 -9.95
C SER A 30 -5.24 6.63 -10.08
N LEU A 31 -4.01 6.68 -10.61
CA LEU A 31 -3.31 7.94 -10.90
C LEU A 31 -4.14 8.80 -11.85
N GLU A 32 -4.70 8.18 -12.89
CA GLU A 32 -5.58 8.82 -13.86
C GLU A 32 -6.81 9.45 -13.18
N GLU A 33 -7.52 8.71 -12.33
CA GLU A 33 -8.71 9.22 -11.63
C GLU A 33 -8.37 10.34 -10.64
N LEU A 34 -7.23 10.23 -9.95
CA LEU A 34 -6.74 11.28 -9.07
C LEU A 34 -6.49 12.56 -9.86
N ARG A 35 -5.85 12.46 -11.03
CA ARG A 35 -5.46 13.60 -11.87
C ARG A 35 -6.62 14.25 -12.60
N THR A 36 -7.53 13.45 -13.14
CA THR A 36 -8.61 13.92 -14.02
C THR A 36 -9.87 14.31 -13.25
N LYS A 37 -10.13 13.70 -12.10
CA LYS A 37 -11.38 13.90 -11.34
C LYS A 37 -11.13 14.58 -10.00
N ILE A 38 -10.22 14.04 -9.18
CA ILE A 38 -10.04 14.50 -7.80
C ILE A 38 -9.31 15.82 -7.73
N VAL A 39 -8.17 15.96 -8.40
CA VAL A 39 -7.38 17.19 -8.33
C VAL A 39 -8.13 18.41 -8.87
N PRO A 40 -8.76 18.36 -10.06
CA PRO A 40 -9.49 19.50 -10.60
C PRO A 40 -10.69 19.92 -9.74
N PHE A 41 -11.27 18.98 -8.99
CA PHE A 41 -12.34 19.29 -8.04
C PHE A 41 -11.82 20.14 -6.87
N PHE A 42 -10.72 19.74 -6.23
CA PHE A 42 -10.18 20.43 -5.06
C PHE A 42 -9.37 21.68 -5.41
N GLN A 43 -8.90 21.82 -6.65
CA GLN A 43 -8.38 23.09 -7.17
C GLN A 43 -9.48 24.14 -7.32
N ARG A 44 -10.66 23.74 -7.84
CA ARG A 44 -11.82 24.63 -7.95
C ARG A 44 -12.49 24.90 -6.59
N ASN A 45 -12.52 23.88 -5.73
CA ASN A 45 -13.14 23.92 -4.41
C ASN A 45 -12.07 23.79 -3.33
N ARG A 46 -11.35 24.88 -3.07
CA ARG A 46 -10.21 24.89 -2.14
C ARG A 46 -10.65 24.46 -0.74
N LEU A 47 -9.86 23.57 -0.13
CA LEU A 47 -10.02 23.20 1.27
C LEU A 47 -9.77 24.42 2.16
N LYS A 48 -10.61 24.63 3.17
CA LYS A 48 -10.52 25.79 4.09
C LYS A 48 -9.61 25.55 5.29
N THR A 49 -9.12 24.32 5.47
CA THR A 49 -8.33 23.89 6.62
C THR A 49 -6.85 23.76 6.28
N SER A 50 -6.01 23.39 7.26
CA SER A 50 -4.59 23.05 7.05
C SER A 50 -4.37 22.03 5.92
N LYS A 51 -5.38 21.19 5.65
CA LYS A 51 -5.43 20.22 4.55
C LYS A 51 -5.19 20.80 3.16
N ALA A 52 -5.38 22.11 2.96
CA ALA A 52 -5.04 22.77 1.71
C ALA A 52 -3.56 22.63 1.35
N ARG A 53 -2.67 22.87 2.32
CA ARG A 53 -1.21 22.79 2.10
C ARG A 53 -0.75 21.35 1.89
N GLU A 54 -1.37 20.39 2.58
CA GLU A 54 -1.08 18.97 2.33
C GLU A 54 -1.57 18.53 0.96
N PHE A 55 -2.71 19.03 0.50
CA PHE A 55 -3.22 18.74 -0.83
C PHE A 55 -2.31 19.32 -1.93
N GLU A 56 -1.77 20.53 -1.76
CA GLU A 56 -0.81 21.12 -2.70
C GLU A 56 0.46 20.26 -2.82
N ARG A 57 1.00 19.77 -1.70
CA ARG A 57 2.14 18.82 -1.70
C ARG A 57 1.79 17.49 -2.35
N PHE A 58 0.59 16.97 -2.11
CA PHE A 58 0.11 15.76 -2.76
C PHE A 58 0.06 15.92 -4.28
N VAL A 59 -0.42 17.07 -4.78
CA VAL A 59 -0.42 17.37 -6.22
C VAL A 59 1.01 17.39 -6.79
N GLN A 60 1.97 17.99 -6.08
CA GLN A 60 3.37 17.99 -6.50
C GLN A 60 3.94 16.57 -6.63
N VAL A 61 3.65 15.69 -5.66
CA VAL A 61 4.08 14.27 -5.74
C VAL A 61 3.45 13.58 -6.95
N LEU A 62 2.17 13.81 -7.22
CA LEU A 62 1.54 13.25 -8.42
C LEU A 62 2.20 13.73 -9.71
N ASP A 63 2.62 15.00 -9.78
CA ASP A 63 3.31 15.55 -10.95
C ASP A 63 4.70 14.90 -11.13
N LEU A 64 5.43 14.64 -10.04
CA LEU A 64 6.71 13.91 -10.08
C LEU A 64 6.52 12.44 -10.53
N ILE A 65 5.44 11.80 -10.09
CA ILE A 65 5.10 10.44 -10.50
C ILE A 65 4.79 10.39 -11.99
N GLU A 66 3.96 11.31 -12.49
CA GLU A 66 3.59 11.43 -13.90
C GLU A 66 4.82 11.66 -14.79
N ALA A 67 5.76 12.49 -14.34
CA ALA A 67 7.02 12.74 -15.02
C ALA A 67 8.01 11.56 -14.97
N GLY A 68 7.63 10.43 -14.34
CA GLY A 68 8.50 9.26 -14.20
C GLY A 68 9.67 9.45 -13.24
N LYS A 69 9.76 10.58 -12.53
CA LYS A 69 10.90 10.90 -11.65
C LYS A 69 11.03 9.95 -10.46
N HIS A 70 9.90 9.38 -10.01
CA HIS A 70 9.88 8.34 -8.98
C HIS A 70 10.65 7.05 -9.34
N LEU A 71 11.14 6.92 -10.58
CA LEU A 71 11.95 5.80 -11.03
C LEU A 71 13.45 6.00 -10.80
N THR A 72 13.89 7.20 -10.39
CA THR A 72 15.29 7.48 -10.05
C THR A 72 15.45 7.73 -8.56
N ASP A 73 16.65 7.49 -8.04
CA ASP A 73 16.97 7.69 -6.62
C ASP A 73 16.83 9.16 -6.22
N GLU A 74 17.22 10.09 -7.10
CA GLU A 74 17.06 11.53 -6.86
C GLU A 74 15.59 11.94 -6.80
N GLY A 75 14.76 11.40 -7.69
CA GLY A 75 13.33 11.71 -7.69
C GLY A 75 12.59 11.06 -6.52
N LEU A 76 13.01 9.87 -6.07
CA LEU A 76 12.53 9.28 -4.82
C LEU A 76 12.90 10.14 -3.59
N ALA A 77 14.15 10.62 -3.52
CA ALA A 77 14.59 11.52 -2.47
C ALA A 77 13.82 12.85 -2.47
N GLU A 78 13.51 13.38 -3.66
CA GLU A 78 12.67 14.58 -3.81
C GLU A 78 11.25 14.35 -3.26
N ILE A 79 10.63 13.22 -3.63
CA ILE A 79 9.29 12.83 -3.14
C ILE A 79 9.30 12.66 -1.62
N GLU A 80 10.30 11.97 -1.07
CA GLU A 80 10.42 11.76 0.38
C GLU A 80 10.47 13.09 1.14
N ARG A 81 11.27 14.03 0.64
CA ARG A 81 11.43 15.36 1.24
C ARG A 81 10.11 16.15 1.23
N ILE A 82 9.26 15.97 0.22
CA ILE A 82 7.91 16.56 0.18
C ILE A 82 7.00 15.88 1.22
N ILE A 83 7.03 14.55 1.29
CA ILE A 83 6.21 13.74 2.21
C ILE A 83 6.53 14.06 3.67
N GLN A 84 7.79 14.31 4.03
CA GLN A 84 8.21 14.71 5.39
C GLN A 84 7.48 15.96 5.90
N HIS A 85 7.04 16.84 5.00
CA HIS A 85 6.30 18.04 5.34
C HIS A 85 4.78 17.89 5.23
N MET A 86 4.27 16.69 4.97
CA MET A 86 2.84 16.38 5.04
C MET A 86 2.48 15.94 6.47
N ASN A 87 1.33 16.39 6.98
CA ASN A 87 0.76 15.96 8.25
C ASN A 87 0.24 14.50 8.17
N LEU A 88 1.14 13.56 7.93
CA LEU A 88 0.91 12.14 8.11
C LEU A 88 0.98 11.88 9.62
N ARG A 89 -0.14 11.52 10.25
CA ARG A 89 -0.05 10.91 11.58
C ARG A 89 0.87 9.71 11.44
N SER A 90 2.02 9.78 12.11
CA SER A 90 3.08 8.79 12.12
C SER A 90 2.52 7.37 12.13
N ARG A 91 2.62 6.69 10.99
CA ARG A 91 3.01 5.28 11.01
C ARG A 91 4.51 5.34 10.74
N SER A 92 5.25 4.70 11.62
CA SER A 92 6.71 4.59 11.67
C SER A 92 7.40 4.66 10.31
N SER A 93 8.63 5.15 10.37
CA SER A 93 9.74 5.07 9.42
C SER A 93 10.00 3.66 8.84
N GLU A 94 8.99 3.04 8.25
CA GLU A 94 8.99 1.68 7.75
C GLU A 94 8.14 1.61 6.47
N SER A 95 8.64 2.23 5.40
CA SER A 95 8.37 1.74 4.04
C SER A 95 9.08 0.39 3.88
N SER A 96 8.57 -0.66 4.52
CA SER A 96 9.17 -2.00 4.54
C SER A 96 8.96 -2.81 3.24
N GLU A 97 8.74 -2.19 2.08
CA GLU A 97 8.64 -2.95 0.81
C GLU A 97 9.93 -2.93 -0.02
N THR A 98 10.71 -1.84 -0.01
CA THR A 98 11.99 -1.75 -0.75
C THR A 98 13.12 -2.50 -0.05
N VAL A 99 13.15 -2.54 1.29
CA VAL A 99 14.12 -3.32 2.08
C VAL A 99 13.85 -4.84 2.03
N ARG A 100 12.62 -5.27 1.70
CA ARG A 100 12.25 -6.70 1.68
C ARG A 100 12.42 -7.41 0.33
N ARG A 101 12.79 -6.71 -0.76
CA ARG A 101 12.72 -7.27 -2.13
C ARG A 101 14.01 -7.35 -2.93
N ALA A 102 15.16 -6.93 -2.40
CA ALA A 102 16.43 -7.13 -3.11
C ALA A 102 17.20 -8.33 -2.50
N PRO A 103 17.17 -9.53 -3.09
CA PRO A 103 18.25 -10.48 -2.84
C PRO A 103 19.55 -9.88 -3.37
N HIS A 104 20.57 -9.80 -2.50
CA HIS A 104 21.93 -9.50 -2.93
C HIS A 104 22.33 -10.46 -4.04
N ARG A 105 22.70 -9.89 -5.19
CA ARG A 105 23.17 -10.63 -6.36
C ARG A 105 24.68 -10.83 -6.22
N GLY A 106 25.10 -12.11 -6.17
CA GLY A 106 26.50 -12.58 -6.10
C GLY A 106 26.72 -13.46 -4.87
N GLU A 107 27.29 -14.67 -4.91
CA GLU A 107 28.11 -15.36 -5.90
C GLU A 107 27.99 -16.90 -5.69
N ASP A 108 28.34 -17.66 -6.74
CA ASP A 108 28.54 -19.10 -6.88
C ASP A 108 28.35 -20.05 -5.67
N THR A 109 27.44 -21.03 -5.81
CA THR A 109 27.73 -22.40 -5.34
C THR A 109 27.01 -23.46 -6.19
N VAL A 110 27.78 -24.48 -6.53
CA VAL A 110 27.57 -25.54 -7.52
C VAL A 110 26.38 -26.46 -7.21
N ARG A 111 25.65 -26.84 -8.26
CA ARG A 111 24.61 -27.88 -8.29
C ARG A 111 25.24 -29.26 -8.01
N ALA A 112 24.85 -29.90 -6.92
CA ALA A 112 25.09 -31.34 -6.72
C ALA A 112 23.79 -32.05 -6.33
N SER A 113 23.45 -33.03 -7.16
CA SER A 113 22.42 -34.06 -7.03
C SER A 113 22.62 -34.96 -5.81
N GLY A 114 21.53 -35.38 -5.18
CA GLY A 114 21.52 -36.55 -4.29
C GLY A 114 20.31 -36.62 -3.37
N ARG A 115 19.34 -37.50 -3.68
CA ARG A 115 18.40 -38.04 -2.67
C ARG A 115 19.16 -38.97 -1.73
N PRO A 116 18.68 -39.14 -0.49
CA PRO A 116 18.37 -40.50 -0.04
C PRO A 116 16.96 -40.66 0.51
N GLU A 117 16.51 -41.91 0.42
CA GLU A 117 15.27 -42.51 0.91
C GLU A 117 15.22 -42.74 2.44
N GLU A 118 14.04 -43.21 2.86
CA GLU A 118 13.68 -44.09 4.00
C GLU A 118 12.87 -43.40 5.12
N ALA A 119 11.54 -43.59 5.18
CA ALA A 119 10.75 -44.78 5.56
C ALA A 119 10.59 -44.92 7.09
N GLY A 120 9.34 -44.89 7.60
CA GLY A 120 9.14 -45.14 9.04
C GLY A 120 7.75 -44.94 9.67
N ARG A 121 6.69 -45.53 9.09
CA ARG A 121 5.49 -46.14 9.73
C ARG A 121 4.69 -45.46 10.89
N LYS A 122 3.38 -45.34 10.58
CA LYS A 122 2.15 -45.80 11.33
C LYS A 122 1.80 -45.02 12.63
N SER A 123 0.56 -44.71 13.00
CA SER A 123 -0.80 -45.20 12.66
C SER A 123 -1.87 -44.29 13.29
N ARG A 124 -2.96 -43.99 12.56
CA ARG A 124 -4.33 -43.69 13.06
C ARG A 124 -5.04 -45.07 13.28
N PRO A 125 -6.24 -45.27 13.91
CA PRO A 125 -7.37 -44.35 14.22
C PRO A 125 -8.11 -44.75 15.55
N PRO A 126 -9.46 -44.61 15.77
CA PRO A 126 -10.52 -43.86 15.09
C PRO A 126 -11.45 -43.00 15.99
N ALA A 127 -12.38 -42.35 15.29
CA ALA A 127 -13.54 -41.61 15.79
C ALA A 127 -14.53 -42.46 16.60
N GLN A 128 -15.31 -41.80 17.47
CA GLN A 128 -16.61 -42.28 17.92
C GLN A 128 -17.68 -41.22 17.67
N ALA A 129 -18.80 -41.70 17.13
CA ALA A 129 -20.04 -41.00 16.89
C ALA A 129 -21.12 -41.54 17.85
N GLY A 130 -22.02 -40.66 18.29
CA GLY A 130 -23.40 -40.96 18.68
C GLY A 130 -23.64 -41.61 20.05
N GLN A 131 -24.37 -40.91 20.91
CA GLN A 131 -25.83 -41.06 21.05
C GLN A 131 -26.44 -39.71 21.41
#